data_AF-A0A2V5UHQ3-F1
#
_entry.id   AF-A0A2V5UHQ3-F1
#
_cell.length_a   1.000
_cell.length_b   1.000
_cell.length_c   1.000
_cell.angle_alpha   90.00
_cell.angle_beta   90.00
_cell.angle_gamma   90.00
#
_symmetry.space_group_name_H-M   'P 1'
#
loop_
_entity.id
_entity.type
_entity.pdbx_description
1 polymer ?
#
loop_
_entity_poly.entity_id
_entity_poly.type
_entity_poly.pdbx_seq_one_letter_code
_entity_poly.pdbx_strand_id
1 'polypeptide(L)'
;MLTSQKVIDAINEQIGYEFSAELQYYAIAAHFASEALPQLSQHFFRQAEEEKGHALRFIKYIVDAGGRVVIPAIDAPKSKFKTARDAVKLSLDQEIHVTQQINGLV
;
A
#
# COMPACT_ATOMS: atom_id res chain seq x y z
N MET A 1 -18.30 -16.44 -12.44
CA MET A 1 -17.34 -15.83 -11.51
C MET A 1 -17.16 -16.76 -10.32
N LEU A 2 -15.93 -16.96 -9.86
CA LEU A 2 -15.60 -17.88 -8.77
C LEU A 2 -15.81 -17.26 -7.36
N THR A 3 -16.07 -15.96 -7.28
CA THR A 3 -16.33 -15.22 -6.03
C THR A 3 -17.45 -14.19 -6.22
N SER A 4 -18.00 -13.67 -5.12
CA SER A 4 -19.14 -12.73 -5.15
C SER A 4 -18.73 -11.32 -5.57
N GLN A 5 -19.65 -10.55 -6.17
CA GLN A 5 -19.37 -9.17 -6.56
C GLN A 5 -18.95 -8.30 -5.37
N LYS A 6 -19.57 -8.50 -4.20
CA LYS A 6 -19.21 -7.80 -2.95
C LYS A 6 -17.74 -8.00 -2.57
N VAL A 7 -17.23 -9.23 -2.73
CA VAL A 7 -15.82 -9.56 -2.46
C VAL A 7 -14.90 -8.95 -3.52
N ILE A 8 -15.31 -8.98 -4.80
CA ILE A 8 -14.55 -8.32 -5.88
C ILE A 8 -14.41 -6.82 -5.62
N ASP A 9 -15.50 -6.15 -5.24
CA ASP A 9 -15.50 -4.72 -4.97
C ASP A 9 -14.59 -4.35 -3.79
N ALA A 10 -14.64 -5.15 -2.71
CA ALA A 10 -13.77 -4.95 -1.54
C ALA A 10 -12.29 -5.18 -1.87
N ILE A 11 -11.97 -6.18 -2.71
CA ILE A 11 -10.59 -6.42 -3.15
C ILE A 11 -10.11 -5.32 -4.12
N ASN A 12 -10.98 -4.78 -4.97
CA ASN A 12 -10.65 -3.61 -5.80
C ASN A 12 -10.30 -2.39 -4.94
N GLU A 13 -11.02 -2.18 -3.83
CA GLU A 13 -10.68 -1.16 -2.84
C GLU A 13 -9.30 -1.45 -2.20
N GLN A 14 -9.06 -2.71 -1.81
CA GLN A 14 -7.79 -3.14 -1.23
C GLN A 14 -6.61 -2.86 -2.16
N ILE A 15 -6.74 -3.15 -3.46
CA ILE A 15 -5.70 -2.82 -4.46
C ILE A 15 -5.32 -1.34 -4.41
N GLY A 16 -6.29 -0.44 -4.22
CA GLY A 16 -6.04 0.99 -4.05
C GLY A 16 -5.23 1.31 -2.79
N TYR A 17 -5.54 0.66 -1.67
CA TYR A 17 -4.82 0.85 -0.41
C TYR A 17 -3.37 0.34 -0.50
N GLU A 18 -3.14 -0.83 -1.10
CA GLU A 18 -1.79 -1.37 -1.30
C GLU A 18 -0.95 -0.42 -2.19
N PHE A 19 -1.50 0.11 -3.29
CA PHE A 19 -0.79 1.08 -4.13
C PHE A 19 -0.59 2.44 -3.43
N SER A 20 -1.52 2.86 -2.59
CA SER A 20 -1.35 4.06 -1.75
C SER A 20 -0.19 3.89 -0.76
N ALA A 21 -0.09 2.71 -0.13
CA ALA A 21 1.03 2.35 0.75
C ALA A 21 2.37 2.31 -0.01
N GLU A 22 2.42 1.68 -1.20
CA GLU A 22 3.59 1.69 -2.09
C GLU A 22 4.10 3.11 -2.34
N LEU A 23 3.22 4.00 -2.82
CA LEU A 23 3.58 5.38 -3.14
C LEU A 23 4.02 6.15 -1.90
N GLN A 24 3.37 5.92 -0.76
CA GLN A 24 3.74 6.54 0.50
C GLN A 24 5.12 6.06 0.99
N TYR A 25 5.45 4.79 0.81
CA TYR A 25 6.76 4.22 1.16
C TYR A 25 7.87 4.72 0.24
N TYR A 26 7.62 4.89 -1.06
CA TYR A 26 8.57 5.60 -1.92
C TYR A 26 8.78 7.06 -1.49
N ALA A 27 7.73 7.77 -1.08
CA ALA A 27 7.86 9.15 -0.60
C ALA A 27 8.66 9.24 0.70
N ILE A 28 8.45 8.31 1.64
CA ILE A 28 9.26 8.19 2.88
C ILE A 28 10.71 7.84 2.54
N ALA A 29 10.94 6.90 1.63
CA ALA A 29 12.28 6.48 1.22
C ALA A 29 13.07 7.64 0.59
N ALA A 30 12.43 8.44 -0.27
CA ALA A 30 13.01 9.62 -0.87
C ALA A 30 13.31 10.71 0.16
N HIS A 31 12.40 10.92 1.13
CA HIS A 31 12.65 11.85 2.24
C HIS A 31 13.89 11.43 3.05
N PHE A 32 14.01 10.16 3.44
CA PHE A 32 15.20 9.67 4.15
C PHE A 32 16.48 9.72 3.33
N ALA A 33 16.41 9.55 2.01
CA ALA A 33 17.56 9.77 1.15
C ALA A 33 18.04 11.23 1.21
N SER A 34 17.09 12.18 1.19
CA SER A 34 17.40 13.62 1.26
C SER A 34 17.96 14.06 2.62
N GLU A 35 17.62 13.35 3.69
CA GLU A 35 18.11 13.60 5.06
C GLU A 35 19.42 12.82 5.38
N ALA A 36 20.07 12.22 4.38
CA ALA A 36 21.27 11.40 4.53
C ALA A 36 21.11 10.21 5.51
N LEU A 37 19.94 9.56 5.48
CA LEU A 37 19.58 8.37 6.27
C LEU A 37 19.45 7.12 5.36
N PRO A 38 20.56 6.61 4.78
CA PRO A 38 20.51 5.63 3.69
C PRO A 38 19.93 4.28 4.09
N GLN A 39 20.13 3.83 5.33
CA GLN A 39 19.59 2.54 5.78
C GLN A 39 18.06 2.57 5.89
N LEU A 40 17.50 3.69 6.39
CA LEU A 40 16.06 3.90 6.46
C LEU A 40 15.48 4.06 5.05
N SER A 41 16.15 4.84 4.18
CA SER A 41 15.75 4.97 2.78
C SER A 41 15.65 3.60 2.09
N GLN A 42 16.69 2.77 2.17
CA GLN A 42 16.70 1.43 1.59
C GLN A 42 15.64 0.51 2.18
N HIS A 43 15.34 0.62 3.48
CA HIS A 43 14.26 -0.14 4.11
C HIS A 43 12.91 0.21 3.48
N PHE A 44 12.57 1.49 3.38
CA PHE A 44 11.29 1.91 2.82
C PHE A 44 11.18 1.67 1.31
N PHE A 45 12.29 1.71 0.56
CA PHE A 45 12.27 1.25 -0.83
C PHE A 45 11.90 -0.23 -0.95
N ARG A 46 12.40 -1.10 -0.06
CA ARG A 46 12.01 -2.51 -0.05
C ARG A 46 10.55 -2.70 0.36
N GLN A 47 10.07 -1.95 1.35
CA GLN A 47 8.67 -1.99 1.76
C GLN A 47 7.74 -1.57 0.61
N ALA A 48 8.08 -0.51 -0.14
CA ALA A 48 7.29 -0.13 -1.33
C ALA A 48 7.18 -1.26 -2.35
N GLU A 49 8.27 -2.00 -2.60
CA GLU A 49 8.24 -3.18 -3.48
C GLU A 49 7.37 -4.33 -2.93
N GLU A 50 7.32 -4.50 -1.61
CA GLU A 50 6.45 -5.49 -0.95
C GLU A 50 4.97 -5.14 -1.16
N GLU A 51 4.56 -3.88 -0.92
CA GLU A 51 3.17 -3.42 -1.12
C GLU A 51 2.72 -3.50 -2.58
N LYS A 52 3.60 -3.17 -3.53
CA LYS A 52 3.33 -3.43 -4.96
C LYS A 52 3.05 -4.92 -5.19
N GLY A 53 3.85 -5.78 -4.57
CA GLY A 53 3.64 -7.23 -4.60
C GLY A 53 2.27 -7.64 -4.02
N HIS A 54 1.78 -6.95 -2.99
CA HIS A 54 0.47 -7.19 -2.38
C HIS A 54 -0.65 -6.84 -3.37
N ALA A 55 -0.61 -5.63 -3.95
CA ALA A 55 -1.56 -5.17 -4.95
C ALA A 55 -1.65 -6.14 -6.15
N LEU A 56 -0.49 -6.57 -6.67
CA LEU A 56 -0.43 -7.48 -7.81
C LEU A 56 -1.01 -8.87 -7.50
N ARG A 57 -0.90 -9.36 -6.27
CA ARG A 57 -1.55 -10.62 -5.85
C ARG A 57 -3.07 -10.50 -5.86
N PHE A 58 -3.62 -9.38 -5.40
CA PHE A 58 -5.06 -9.12 -5.45
C PHE A 58 -5.57 -8.97 -6.87
N ILE A 59 -4.85 -8.24 -7.73
CA ILE A 59 -5.15 -8.14 -9.16
C ILE A 59 -5.22 -9.53 -9.80
N LYS A 60 -4.21 -10.37 -9.54
CA LYS A 60 -4.18 -11.73 -10.06
C LYS A 60 -5.39 -12.54 -9.59
N TYR A 61 -5.72 -12.47 -8.30
CA TYR A 61 -6.86 -13.19 -7.73
C TYR A 61 -8.19 -12.80 -8.42
N ILE A 62 -8.44 -11.50 -8.62
CA ILE A 62 -9.67 -11.04 -9.30
C ILE A 62 -9.74 -11.56 -10.74
N VAL A 63 -8.63 -11.49 -11.48
CA VAL A 63 -8.56 -11.97 -12.87
C VAL A 63 -8.80 -13.47 -12.94
N ASP A 64 -8.14 -14.26 -12.09
CA ASP A 64 -8.33 -15.71 -12.03
C ASP A 64 -9.78 -16.10 -11.66
N ALA A 65 -10.46 -15.28 -10.84
CA ALA A 65 -11.86 -15.45 -10.47
C ALA A 65 -12.86 -15.08 -11.59
N GLY A 66 -12.37 -14.54 -12.72
CA GLY A 66 -13.17 -14.03 -13.84
C GLY A 66 -13.84 -12.68 -13.53
N GLY A 67 -13.32 -11.93 -12.55
CA GLY A 67 -13.78 -10.60 -12.18
C GLY A 67 -13.10 -9.48 -12.99
N ARG A 68 -13.61 -8.26 -12.84
CA ARG A 68 -12.99 -7.06 -13.44
C ARG A 68 -12.23 -6.28 -12.36
N VAL A 69 -10.97 -6.00 -12.65
CA VAL A 69 -10.13 -5.14 -11.81
C VAL A 69 -10.49 -3.68 -12.05
N VAL A 70 -10.65 -2.92 -10.96
CA VAL A 70 -10.82 -1.47 -10.96
C VAL A 70 -9.86 -0.92 -9.92
N ILE A 71 -8.82 -0.20 -10.39
CA ILE A 71 -7.88 0.49 -9.52
C ILE A 71 -8.45 1.89 -9.25
N PRO A 72 -8.76 2.26 -7.99
CA PRO A 72 -9.31 3.57 -7.68
C PRO A 72 -8.28 4.68 -7.86
N ALA A 73 -8.73 5.93 -7.81
CA ALA A 73 -7.83 7.07 -7.71
C ALA A 73 -7.04 7.00 -6.40
N ILE A 74 -5.76 7.40 -6.45
CA ILE A 74 -4.86 7.39 -5.30
C ILE A 74 -4.47 8.83 -4.99
N ASP A 75 -4.61 9.21 -3.73
CA ASP A 75 -4.20 10.53 -3.25
C ASP A 75 -2.67 10.67 -3.25
N ALA A 76 -2.20 11.90 -3.40
CA ALA A 76 -0.76 12.17 -3.39
C ALA A 76 -0.15 11.83 -2.00
N PRO A 77 1.00 11.12 -1.96
CA PRO A 77 1.62 10.74 -0.70
C PRO A 77 2.25 11.96 -0.01
N LYS A 78 2.37 11.88 1.31
CA LYS A 78 3.09 12.89 2.11
C LYS A 78 4.60 12.72 1.92
N SER A 79 5.29 13.78 1.48
CA SER A 79 6.72 13.72 1.15
C SER A 79 7.65 14.47 2.11
N LYS A 80 7.11 15.14 3.13
CA LYS A 80 7.89 15.93 4.11
C LYS A 80 7.49 15.59 5.54
N PHE A 81 8.50 15.39 6.37
CA PHE A 81 8.34 15.01 7.77
C PHE A 81 9.24 15.88 8.65
N LYS A 82 8.81 16.16 9.88
CA LYS A 82 9.62 16.97 10.82
C LYS A 82 10.72 16.12 11.45
N THR A 83 10.42 14.86 11.72
CA THR A 83 11.35 13.89 12.30
C THR A 83 11.21 12.54 11.63
N ALA A 84 12.26 11.71 11.71
CA ALA A 84 12.19 10.33 11.23
C ALA A 84 11.10 9.52 11.95
N ARG A 85 10.85 9.82 13.23
CA ARG A 85 9.75 9.23 14.00
C ARG A 85 8.40 9.50 13.37
N ASP A 86 8.16 10.70 12.82
CA ASP A 86 6.87 11.04 12.20
C ASP A 86 6.62 10.23 10.93
N ALA A 87 7.67 9.98 10.14
CA ALA A 87 7.58 9.15 8.94
C ALA A 87 7.31 7.68 9.31
N VAL A 88 8.05 7.14 10.28
CA VAL A 88 7.84 5.75 10.76
C VAL A 88 6.49 5.59 11.47
N LYS A 89 6.00 6.62 12.17
CA LYS A 89 4.67 6.59 12.76
C LYS A 89 3.59 6.55 11.68
N LEU A 90 3.73 7.34 10.62
CA LEU A 90 2.79 7.31 9.50
C LEU A 90 2.71 5.90 8.90
N SER A 91 3.84 5.24 8.64
CA SER A 91 3.84 3.89 8.09
C SER A 91 3.20 2.88 9.03
N LEU A 92 3.49 2.95 10.34
CA LEU A 92 2.84 2.07 11.33
C LEU A 92 1.32 2.26 11.35
N ASP A 93 0.85 3.51 11.33
CA ASP A 93 -0.58 3.79 11.32
C ASP A 93 -1.26 3.27 10.05
N GLN A 94 -0.56 3.30 8.90
CA GLN A 94 -1.02 2.70 7.64
C GLN A 94 -1.11 1.17 7.73
N GLU A 95 -0.08 0.50 8.25
CA GLU A 95 -0.08 -0.96 8.42
C GLU A 95 -1.22 -1.45 9.33
N ILE A 96 -1.48 -0.73 10.42
CA ILE A 96 -2.59 -1.03 11.32
C ILE A 96 -3.92 -0.89 10.58
N HIS A 97 -4.06 0.14 9.73
CA HIS A 97 -5.26 0.35 8.94
C HIS A 97 -5.48 -0.75 7.90
N VAL A 98 -4.45 -1.10 7.12
CA VAL A 98 -4.49 -2.21 6.16
C VAL A 98 -4.84 -3.52 6.85
N THR A 99 -4.24 -3.79 8.02
CA THR A 99 -4.56 -4.99 8.82
C THR A 99 -6.05 -5.04 9.19
N GLN A 100 -6.64 -3.91 9.60
CA GLN A 100 -8.07 -3.85 9.92
C GLN A 100 -8.96 -4.08 8.69
N GLN A 101 -8.57 -3.54 7.54
CA GLN A 101 -9.29 -3.75 6.28
C GLN A 101 -9.29 -5.21 5.86
N ILE A 102 -8.12 -5.87 5.90
CA ILE A 102 -7.99 -7.29 5.60
C ILE A 102 -8.84 -8.14 6.55
N ASN A 103 -8.82 -7.85 7.85
CA ASN A 103 -9.67 -8.56 8.81
C ASN A 103 -11.17 -8.37 8.54
N GLY A 104 -11.57 -7.25 7.92
CA GLY A 104 -12.93 -6.99 7.50
C GLY A 104 -13.37 -7.75 6.24
N LEU A 105 -12.44 -8.40 5.52
CA LEU A 105 -12.73 -9.23 4.34
C LEU A 105 -13.14 -10.66 4.69
N VAL A 106 -12.95 -11.10 5.94
CA VAL A 106 -13.13 -12.50 6.41
C VAL A 106 -14.33 -12.65 7.32
#